data_AF-A0A2J5NSJ6-F1
#
_entry.id   AF-A0A2J5NSJ6-F1
#
_cell.length_a   1.000
_cell.length_b   1.000
_cell.length_c   1.000
_cell.angle_alpha   90.00
_cell.angle_beta   90.00
_cell.angle_gamma   90.00
#
_symmetry.space_group_name_H-M   'P 1'
#
loop_
_entity.id
_entity.type
_entity.pdbx_description
1 polymer ?
#
loop_
_entity_poly.entity_id
_entity_poly.type
_entity_poly.pdbx_seq_one_letter_code
_entity_poly.pdbx_strand_id
1 'polypeptide(L)' 'MAAPLRHALRLLAWAAVALIYLPLLPAAALMALPALRRARWLSLFADPQFSQALAATLVSTLLSVGGALIITLTVVAAL' A
#
# COMPACT_ATOMS: atom_id res chain seq x y z
N MET A 1 22.32 -13.10 29.35
CA MET A 1 22.26 -11.62 29.16
C MET A 1 22.09 -11.31 27.68
N ALA A 2 20.86 -11.16 27.18
CA ALA A 2 20.55 -10.76 25.79
C ALA A 2 19.75 -9.45 25.71
N ALA A 3 19.62 -8.76 26.85
CA ALA A 3 18.86 -7.52 26.96
C ALA A 3 19.34 -6.42 26.00
N PRO A 4 20.65 -6.08 25.88
CA PRO A 4 21.05 -4.94 25.05
C PRO A 4 20.80 -5.18 23.55
N LEU A 5 21.10 -6.39 23.05
CA LEU A 5 20.88 -6.76 21.65
C LEU A 5 19.41 -6.69 21.25
N ARG A 6 18.49 -7.13 22.14
CA ARG A 6 17.06 -7.04 21.90
C ARG A 6 16.57 -5.59 21.75
N HIS A 7 17.11 -4.66 22.53
CA HIS A 7 16.74 -3.24 22.39
C HIS A 7 17.32 -2.66 21.09
N ALA A 8 18.56 -3.00 20.73
CA ALA A 8 19.17 -2.57 19.48
C ALA A 8 18.40 -3.07 18.25
N LEU A 9 18.00 -4.35 18.22
CA LEU A 9 17.20 -4.91 17.14
C LEU A 9 15.80 -4.28 17.04
N ARG A 10 15.16 -3.97 18.17
CA ARG A 10 13.88 -3.24 18.17
C ARG A 10 14.05 -1.83 17.61
N LEU A 11 15.09 -1.11 18.02
CA LEU A 11 15.36 0.23 17.48
C LEU A 11 15.62 0.18 15.98
N LEU A 12 16.39 -0.80 15.51
CA LEU A 12 16.63 -1.02 14.09
C LEU A 12 15.33 -1.33 13.32
N ALA A 13 14.46 -2.19 13.86
CA ALA A 13 13.18 -2.49 13.26
C ALA A 13 12.28 -1.24 13.17
N TRP A 14 12.21 -0.45 14.24
CA TRP A 14 11.48 0.84 14.22
C TRP A 14 12.09 1.84 13.24
N ALA A 15 13.42 1.91 13.14
CA ALA A 15 14.09 2.77 12.17
C ALA A 15 13.79 2.33 10.73
N ALA A 16 13.76 1.01 10.45
CA ALA A 16 13.40 0.48 9.15
C ALA A 16 11.94 0.81 8.79
N VAL A 17 11.00 0.64 9.74
CA VAL A 17 9.61 1.06 9.57
C VAL A 17 9.55 2.56 9.29
N ALA A 18 10.20 3.39 10.10
CA ALA A 18 10.23 4.83 9.90
C ALA A 18 10.76 5.20 8.51
N LEU A 19 11.83 4.57 8.04
CA LEU A 19 12.41 4.81 6.72
C LEU A 19 11.47 4.42 5.57
N ILE A 20 10.78 3.28 5.68
CA ILE A 20 9.80 2.81 4.69
C ILE A 20 8.62 3.80 4.58
N TYR A 21 8.15 4.33 5.73
CA TYR A 21 6.98 5.21 5.77
C TYR A 21 7.31 6.71 5.66
N LEU A 22 8.57 7.12 5.86
CA LEU A 22 9.03 8.51 5.75
C LEU A 22 8.56 9.23 4.46
N PRO A 23 8.66 8.63 3.25
CA PRO A 23 8.22 9.28 2.02
C PRO A 23 6.70 9.49 1.93
N LEU A 24 5.89 8.87 2.80
CA LEU A 24 4.44 9.07 2.84
C LEU A 24 4.05 10.28 3.70
N LEU A 25 4.95 10.81 4.54
CA LEU A 25 4.66 11.95 5.41
C LEU A 25 4.21 13.21 4.65
N PRO A 26 4.82 13.61 3.51
CA PRO A 26 4.37 14.77 2.75
C PRO A 26 2.92 14.61 2.26
N ALA A 27 2.58 13.45 1.69
CA ALA A 27 1.23 13.17 1.21
C ALA A 27 0.21 13.16 2.37
N ALA A 28 0.56 12.53 3.49
CA ALA A 28 -0.28 12.51 4.69
C ALA A 28 -0.53 13.92 5.24
N ALA A 29 0.51 14.76 5.29
CA ALA A 29 0.39 16.15 5.74
C ALA A 29 -0.54 16.97 4.83
N LEU A 30 -0.39 16.83 3.50
CA LEU A 30 -1.25 17.50 2.52
C LEU A 30 -2.70 17.02 2.60
N MET A 31 -2.92 15.74 2.90
CA MET A 31 -4.25 15.12 2.96
C MET A 31 -4.91 15.17 4.35
N ALA A 32 -4.20 15.56 5.41
CA ALA A 32 -4.72 15.57 6.77
C ALA A 32 -6.00 16.43 6.91
N LEU A 33 -5.95 17.69 6.44
CA LEU A 33 -7.11 18.58 6.49
C LEU A 33 -8.19 18.18 5.45
N PRO A 34 -7.82 17.75 4.22
CA PRO A 34 -8.68 17.04 3.28
C PRO A 34 -9.57 15.96 3.87
N ALA A 35 -8.94 14.99 4.52
CA ALA A 35 -9.58 13.78 5.04
C ALA A 35 -10.62 14.07 6.12
N LEU A 36 -10.51 15.17 6.88
CA LEU A 36 -11.48 15.51 7.93
C LEU A 36 -12.78 16.11 7.40
N ARG A 37 -12.84 16.56 6.12
CA ARG A 37 -14.05 17.20 5.58
C ARG A 37 -14.96 16.19 4.90
N ARG A 38 -16.09 15.89 5.54
CA ARG A 38 -17.14 15.00 5.00
C ARG A 38 -17.60 15.37 3.58
N ALA A 39 -17.74 16.67 3.29
CA ALA A 39 -18.16 17.15 1.97
C ALA A 39 -17.22 16.67 0.83
N ARG A 40 -15.91 16.57 1.08
CA ARG A 40 -14.92 16.10 0.09
C ARG A 40 -15.03 14.60 -0.18
N TRP A 41 -15.40 13.82 0.83
CA TRP A 41 -15.68 12.40 0.65
C TRP A 41 -16.94 12.18 -0.18
N LEU A 42 -18.01 12.92 0.12
CA LEU A 42 -19.25 12.85 -0.65
C LEU A 42 -19.02 13.24 -2.11
N SER A 43 -18.24 14.29 -2.38
CA SER A 43 -17.90 14.67 -3.76
C SER A 43 -17.03 13.63 -4.46
N LEU A 44 -16.08 12.99 -3.77
CA LEU A 44 -15.23 11.94 -4.34
C LEU A 44 -16.04 10.71 -4.76
N PHE A 45 -16.99 10.28 -3.92
CA PHE A 45 -17.84 9.13 -4.23
C PHE A 45 -18.96 9.43 -5.22
N ALA A 46 -19.39 10.69 -5.31
CA ALA A 46 -20.32 11.12 -6.35
C ALA A 46 -19.66 11.21 -7.73
N ASP A 47 -18.32 11.23 -7.80
CA ASP A 47 -17.58 11.27 -9.05
C ASP A 47 -17.56 9.88 -9.74
N PRO A 48 -18.22 9.72 -10.90
CA PRO A 48 -18.23 8.45 -11.62
C PRO A 48 -16.83 8.03 -12.11
N GLN A 49 -15.91 8.98 -12.32
CA GLN A 49 -14.55 8.69 -12.77
C GLN A 49 -13.76 7.91 -11.71
N PHE A 50 -14.02 8.17 -10.42
CA PHE A 50 -13.33 7.47 -9.33
C PHE A 50 -13.65 5.97 -9.34
N SER A 51 -14.94 5.60 -9.44
CA SER A 51 -15.35 4.20 -9.45
C SER A 51 -14.84 3.46 -10.69
N GLN A 52 -14.86 4.12 -11.85
CA GLN A 52 -14.32 3.57 -13.10
C GLN A 52 -12.80 3.36 -13.03
N ALA A 53 -12.05 4.34 -12.54
CA ALA A 53 -10.59 4.24 -12.40
C ALA A 53 -10.21 3.15 -11.38
N LEU A 54 -10.95 3.04 -10.28
CA LEU A 54 -10.75 1.98 -9.29
C LEU A 54 -11.02 0.60 -9.91
N ALA A 55 -12.13 0.43 -10.62
CA ALA A 55 -12.47 -0.82 -11.29
C ALA A 55 -11.40 -1.20 -12.33
N ALA A 56 -10.97 -0.26 -13.18
CA ALA A 56 -9.93 -0.48 -14.17
C ALA A 56 -8.59 -0.90 -13.52
N THR A 57 -8.21 -0.25 -12.42
CA THR A 57 -6.98 -0.58 -11.67
C THR A 57 -7.08 -1.97 -11.05
N LEU A 58 -8.22 -2.32 -10.44
CA LEU A 58 -8.42 -3.64 -9.84
C LEU A 58 -8.43 -4.75 -10.89
N VAL A 59 -9.15 -4.57 -11.99
CA VAL A 59 -9.23 -5.55 -13.08
C VAL A 59 -7.84 -5.77 -13.69
N SER A 60 -7.13 -4.70 -14.03
CA SER A 60 -5.77 -4.81 -14.61
C SER A 60 -4.77 -5.44 -13.65
N THR A 61 -4.82 -5.10 -12.36
CA THR A 61 -3.94 -5.68 -11.35
C THR A 61 -4.24 -7.17 -11.14
N LEU A 62 -5.51 -7.56 -11.05
CA LEU A 62 -5.90 -8.97 -10.90
C LEU A 62 -5.49 -9.80 -12.10
N LEU A 63 -5.70 -9.29 -13.31
CA LEU A 63 -5.25 -9.96 -14.54
C LEU A 63 -3.74 -10.11 -14.58
N SER A 64 -3.00 -9.04 -14.26
CA SER A 64 -1.54 -9.04 -14.29
C SER A 64 -0.94 -9.97 -13.22
N VAL A 65 -1.33 -9.79 -11.96
CA VAL A 65 -0.81 -10.60 -10.83
C VAL A 65 -1.27 -12.05 -10.95
N GLY A 66 -2.54 -12.28 -11.29
CA GLY A 66 -3.08 -13.62 -11.50
C GLY A 66 -2.39 -14.34 -12.65
N GLY A 67 -2.20 -13.68 -13.78
CA GLY A 67 -1.47 -14.22 -14.93
C GLY A 67 -0.01 -14.55 -14.58
N ALA A 68 0.70 -13.63 -13.92
CA ALA A 68 2.07 -13.85 -13.48
C ALA A 68 2.18 -15.04 -12.50
N LEU A 69 1.23 -15.15 -11.57
CA LEU A 69 1.18 -16.25 -10.61
C LEU A 69 0.94 -17.59 -11.31
N ILE A 70 -0.04 -17.67 -12.22
CA ILE A 70 -0.35 -18.89 -12.97
C ILE A 70 0.88 -19.35 -13.76
N ILE A 71 1.51 -18.44 -14.52
CA ILE A 71 2.72 -18.75 -15.29
C ILE A 71 3.82 -19.27 -14.37
N THR A 72 4.07 -18.59 -13.25
CA THR A 72 5.09 -18.99 -12.28
C THR A 72 4.83 -20.38 -11.72
N LEU A 73 3.59 -20.66 -11.31
CA LEU A 73 3.20 -21.96 -10.75
C LEU A 73 3.29 -23.07 -11.80
N THR A 74 2.91 -22.81 -13.05
CA THR A 74 3.06 -23.78 -14.14
C THR A 74 4.53 -24.13 -14.38
N VAL A 75 5.42 -23.13 -14.41
CA VAL A 75 6.88 -23.36 -14.57
C VAL A 75 7.44 -24.17 -13.40
N VAL A 76 7.09 -23.80 -12.16
CA VAL A 76 7.55 -24.52 -10.95
C VAL A 76 7.04 -25.96 -10.92
N ALA A 77 5.79 -26.21 -11.33
CA ALA A 77 5.22 -27.56 -11.38
C ALA A 77 5.80 -28.43 -12.50
N ALA A 78 6.41 -27.83 -13.52
CA ALA A 78 7.03 -28.52 -14.66
C ALA A 78 8.53 -28.80 -14.46
N LEU A 79 9.15 -28.28 -13.39
CA LEU A 79 10.55 -28.47 -13.03
C LEU A 79 10.72 -29.62 -12.04
#